data_AF-A0A6B2UYJ3-F1
#
_entry.id   AF-A0A6B2UYJ3-F1
#
_cell.length_a   1.000
_cell.length_b   1.000
_cell.length_c   1.000
_cell.angle_alpha   90.00
_cell.angle_beta   90.00
_cell.angle_gamma   90.00
#
_symmetry.space_group_name_H-M   'P 1'
#
loop_
_entity.id
_entity.type
_entity.pdbx_description
1 polymer ?
#
loop_
_entity_poly.entity_id
_entity_poly.type
_entity_poly.pdbx_seq_one_letter_code
_entity_poly.pdbx_strand_id
1 'polypeptide(L)'
;MSDQAQVEHEQWLRGQRQEAYIAVLDAWDAPVKGLRRMIEEEAANQVLGTRYEEERHGHEGDVWSALGVRVRAEADDLNVESFKALERVQVLGPESVSKTAISLENALHLMCGAIRARTGTREWPDYAGFSEDRTRSVMDAVLGGLRTGCGPVGSLTSETAGQTVQP
;
A
#
# COMPACT_ATOMS: atom_id res chain seq x y z
N MET A 1 -12.90 -38.94 -25.83
CA MET A 1 -11.62 -38.23 -25.62
C MET A 1 -11.79 -36.78 -25.14
N SER A 2 -12.89 -36.08 -25.44
CA SER A 2 -13.14 -34.71 -24.95
C SER A 2 -13.25 -34.59 -23.42
N ASP A 3 -13.90 -35.56 -22.76
CA ASP A 3 -14.11 -35.52 -21.29
C ASP A 3 -12.82 -35.62 -20.48
N GLN A 4 -11.88 -36.47 -20.89
CA GLN A 4 -10.63 -36.67 -20.16
C GLN A 4 -9.76 -35.40 -20.18
N ALA A 5 -9.66 -34.75 -21.34
CA ALA A 5 -8.92 -33.51 -21.49
C ALA A 5 -9.54 -32.37 -20.67
N GLN A 6 -10.87 -32.32 -20.60
CA GLN A 6 -11.59 -31.33 -19.80
C GLN A 6 -11.35 -31.54 -18.29
N VAL A 7 -11.43 -32.79 -17.82
CA VAL A 7 -11.15 -33.13 -16.41
C VAL A 7 -9.71 -32.79 -16.03
N GLU A 8 -8.73 -33.12 -16.87
CA GLU A 8 -7.32 -32.80 -16.64
C GLU A 8 -7.08 -31.29 -16.60
N HIS A 9 -7.72 -30.54 -17.50
CA HIS A 9 -7.64 -29.08 -17.51
C HIS A 9 -8.22 -28.45 -16.24
N GLU A 10 -9.37 -28.92 -15.77
CA GLU A 10 -9.97 -28.43 -14.52
C GLU A 10 -9.13 -28.77 -13.28
N GLN A 11 -8.51 -29.95 -13.25
CA GLN A 11 -7.57 -30.31 -12.17
C GLN A 11 -6.33 -29.41 -12.18
N TRP A 12 -5.79 -29.13 -13.35
CA TRP A 12 -4.65 -28.23 -13.50
C TRP A 12 -5.00 -26.81 -13.02
N LEU A 13 -6.16 -26.27 -13.40
CA LEU A 13 -6.63 -24.97 -12.93
C LEU A 13 -6.82 -24.93 -11.41
N ARG A 14 -7.32 -26.00 -10.80
CA ARG A 14 -7.41 -26.10 -9.33
C ARG A 14 -6.03 -25.98 -8.67
N GLY A 15 -5.03 -26.70 -9.18
CA GLY A 15 -3.65 -26.60 -8.69
C GLY A 15 -3.10 -25.18 -8.82
N GLN A 16 -3.28 -24.55 -9.98
CA GLN A 16 -2.83 -23.17 -10.22
C GLN A 16 -3.46 -22.15 -9.27
N ARG A 17 -4.76 -22.30 -8.95
CA ARG A 17 -5.43 -21.45 -7.97
C ARG A 17 -4.86 -21.60 -6.56
N GLN A 18 -4.58 -22.85 -6.16
CA GLN A 18 -4.03 -23.12 -4.83
C GLN A 18 -2.62 -22.54 -4.69
N GLU A 19 -1.76 -22.72 -5.69
CA GLU A 19 -0.42 -22.12 -5.73
C GLU A 19 -0.47 -20.59 -5.64
N ALA A 20 -1.36 -19.96 -6.40
CA ALA A 20 -1.52 -18.50 -6.38
C ALA A 20 -1.94 -17.99 -4.98
N TYR A 21 -2.85 -18.70 -4.31
CA TYR A 21 -3.28 -18.33 -2.96
C TYR A 21 -2.14 -18.45 -1.93
N ILE A 22 -1.39 -19.55 -1.97
CA ILE A 22 -0.23 -19.74 -1.08
C ILE A 22 0.81 -18.65 -1.31
N ALA A 23 1.10 -18.32 -2.57
CA ALA A 23 2.05 -17.26 -2.91
C ALA A 23 1.65 -15.89 -2.33
N VAL A 24 0.36 -15.56 -2.29
CA VAL A 24 -0.12 -14.33 -1.61
C VAL A 24 0.14 -14.40 -0.12
N LEU A 25 -0.18 -15.51 0.54
CA LEU A 25 0.04 -15.66 1.98
C LEU A 25 1.52 -15.54 2.35
N ASP A 26 2.41 -16.11 1.55
CA ASP A 26 3.85 -16.05 1.76
C ASP A 26 4.43 -14.65 1.48
N ALA A 27 3.92 -13.96 0.45
CA ALA A 27 4.45 -12.67 0.02
C ALA A 27 3.89 -11.46 0.78
N TRP A 28 2.79 -11.61 1.51
CA TRP A 28 2.03 -10.48 2.08
C TRP A 28 2.64 -9.85 3.33
N ASP A 29 3.18 -10.67 4.24
CA ASP A 29 3.57 -10.20 5.58
C ASP A 29 4.79 -9.27 5.55
N ALA A 30 5.77 -9.55 4.68
CA ALA A 30 6.98 -8.76 4.55
C ALA A 30 6.74 -7.30 4.11
N PRO A 31 6.00 -7.00 3.02
CA PRO A 31 5.69 -5.62 2.62
C PRO A 31 4.90 -4.87 3.68
N VAL A 32 3.88 -5.49 4.28
CA VAL A 32 3.07 -4.84 5.32
C VAL A 32 3.94 -4.41 6.49
N LYS A 33 4.82 -5.30 6.97
CA LYS A 33 5.77 -4.97 8.04
C LYS A 33 6.77 -3.89 7.62
N GLY A 34 7.30 -3.97 6.41
CA GLY A 34 8.24 -2.99 5.86
C GLY A 34 7.63 -1.59 5.76
N LEU A 35 6.45 -1.47 5.15
CA LEU A 35 5.74 -0.20 5.00
C LEU A 35 5.29 0.36 6.35
N ARG A 36 4.79 -0.49 7.26
CA ARG A 36 4.46 -0.06 8.63
C ARG A 36 5.68 0.54 9.33
N ARG A 37 6.82 -0.14 9.27
CA ARG A 37 8.07 0.34 9.85
C ARG A 37 8.46 1.69 9.25
N MET A 38 8.44 1.83 7.93
CA MET A 38 8.73 3.12 7.27
C MET A 38 7.80 4.23 7.73
N ILE A 39 6.50 3.96 7.87
CA ILE A 39 5.51 4.94 8.38
C ILE A 39 5.82 5.35 9.82
N GLU A 40 6.11 4.39 10.70
CA GLU A 40 6.37 4.60 12.13
C GLU A 40 7.71 5.33 12.35
N GLU A 41 8.77 4.92 11.65
CA GLU A 41 10.09 5.57 11.67
C GLU A 41 10.02 7.01 11.16
N GLU A 42 9.23 7.23 10.10
CA GLU A 42 8.98 8.57 9.61
C GLU A 42 8.14 9.38 10.60
N ALA A 43 7.20 8.76 11.33
CA ALA A 43 6.35 9.44 12.33
C ALA A 43 7.19 10.02 13.48
N ALA A 44 8.28 9.35 13.80
CA ALA A 44 9.24 9.80 14.79
C ALA A 44 10.27 10.83 14.25
N ASN A 45 10.19 11.24 12.98
CA ASN A 45 11.20 12.02 12.26
C ASN A 45 12.62 11.43 12.31
N GLN A 46 12.72 10.13 12.58
CA GLN A 46 14.01 9.52 12.89
C GLN A 46 14.82 9.24 11.63
N VAL A 47 14.17 8.97 10.50
CA VAL A 47 14.86 8.45 9.31
C VAL A 47 15.08 9.50 8.25
N LEU A 48 14.04 10.17 7.72
CA LEU A 48 14.26 11.19 6.67
C LEU A 48 14.95 12.44 7.17
N GLY A 49 14.61 12.92 8.38
CA GLY A 49 15.30 14.06 9.00
C GLY A 49 16.79 13.79 9.21
N THR A 50 17.14 12.63 9.76
CA THR A 50 18.54 12.22 9.95
C THR A 50 19.27 12.06 8.61
N ARG A 51 18.69 11.33 7.64
CA ARG A 51 19.28 11.15 6.30
C ARG A 51 19.49 12.49 5.59
N TYR A 52 18.56 13.44 5.74
CA TYR A 52 18.71 14.79 5.20
C TYR A 52 19.89 15.53 5.85
N GLU A 53 19.96 15.56 7.18
CA GLU A 53 21.05 16.24 7.90
C GLU A 53 22.42 15.65 7.57
N GLU A 54 22.51 14.33 7.38
CA GLU A 54 23.72 13.61 6.96
C GLU A 54 24.17 14.00 5.54
N GLU A 55 23.22 14.14 4.61
CA GLU A 55 23.53 14.32 3.19
C GLU A 55 23.58 15.79 2.74
N ARG A 56 22.90 16.72 3.43
CA ARG A 56 22.76 18.12 2.98
C ARG A 56 24.08 18.89 2.87
N HIS A 57 25.10 18.47 3.62
CA HIS A 57 26.38 19.20 3.69
C HIS A 57 27.36 18.87 2.55
N GLY A 58 27.03 17.93 1.66
CA GLY A 58 27.90 17.52 0.55
C GLY A 58 27.19 17.21 -0.77
N HIS A 59 25.88 17.44 -0.85
CA HIS A 59 25.13 17.12 -2.05
C HIS A 59 25.00 18.32 -2.99
N GLU A 60 25.35 18.12 -4.25
CA GLU A 60 25.15 19.11 -5.30
C GLU A 60 23.73 18.92 -5.86
N GLY A 61 22.77 19.67 -5.33
CA GLY A 61 21.37 19.65 -5.79
C GLY A 61 20.34 19.55 -4.67
N ASP A 62 19.09 19.29 -5.05
CA ASP A 62 17.97 19.16 -4.12
C ASP A 62 17.98 17.78 -3.44
N VAL A 63 18.71 17.69 -2.32
CA VAL A 63 18.82 16.51 -1.42
C VAL A 63 17.43 15.99 -1.07
N TRP A 64 16.46 16.89 -0.87
CA TRP A 64 15.13 16.55 -0.42
C TRP A 64 14.36 15.77 -1.49
N SER A 65 14.36 16.28 -2.72
CA SER A 65 13.78 15.54 -3.85
C SER A 65 14.47 14.19 -4.08
N ALA A 66 15.79 14.12 -3.94
CA ALA A 66 16.54 12.87 -4.09
C ALA A 66 16.21 11.84 -2.99
N LEU A 67 16.01 12.27 -1.75
CA LEU A 67 15.54 11.42 -0.65
C LEU A 67 14.10 10.94 -0.88
N GLY A 68 13.20 11.84 -1.31
CA GLY A 68 11.82 11.49 -1.61
C GLY A 68 11.70 10.45 -2.74
N VAL A 69 12.54 10.53 -3.77
CA VAL A 69 12.61 9.53 -4.84
C VAL A 69 13.10 8.18 -4.31
N ARG A 70 14.13 8.16 -3.46
CA ARG A 70 14.65 6.91 -2.87
C ARG A 70 13.66 6.22 -1.94
N VAL A 71 13.01 6.98 -1.05
CA VAL A 71 12.00 6.41 -0.16
C VAL A 71 10.80 5.87 -0.94
N ARG A 72 10.45 6.52 -2.06
CA ARG A 72 9.43 5.99 -2.97
C ARG A 72 9.86 4.67 -3.61
N ALA A 73 11.09 4.61 -4.12
CA ALA A 73 11.63 3.38 -4.70
C ALA A 73 11.68 2.25 -3.67
N GLU A 74 12.13 2.52 -2.44
CA GLU A 74 12.14 1.55 -1.34
C GLU A 74 10.72 1.03 -1.01
N ALA A 75 9.74 1.92 -0.95
CA ALA A 75 8.34 1.52 -0.74
C ALA A 75 7.80 0.69 -1.91
N ASP A 76 8.11 1.05 -3.16
CA ASP A 76 7.66 0.32 -4.34
C ASP A 76 8.33 -1.08 -4.40
N ASP A 77 9.64 -1.17 -4.13
CA ASP A 77 10.42 -2.42 -4.10
C ASP A 77 9.88 -3.43 -3.09
N LEU A 78 9.44 -2.97 -1.91
CA LEU A 78 8.82 -3.83 -0.90
C LEU A 78 7.57 -4.56 -1.41
N ASN A 79 6.83 -3.95 -2.35
CA ASN A 79 5.53 -4.46 -2.78
C ASN A 79 5.55 -5.29 -4.06
N VAL A 80 6.66 -5.29 -4.82
CA VAL A 80 6.72 -5.92 -6.15
C VAL A 80 6.22 -7.36 -6.14
N GLU A 81 6.69 -8.18 -5.20
CA GLU A 81 6.32 -9.60 -5.14
C GLU A 81 4.89 -9.82 -4.64
N SER A 82 4.41 -8.98 -3.72
CA SER A 82 3.02 -9.00 -3.27
C SER A 82 2.05 -8.65 -4.40
N PHE A 83 2.35 -7.63 -5.21
CA PHE A 83 1.50 -7.26 -6.35
C PHE A 83 1.44 -8.37 -7.41
N LYS A 84 2.58 -8.99 -7.75
CA LYS A 84 2.59 -10.15 -8.67
C LYS A 84 1.73 -11.31 -8.16
N ALA A 85 1.84 -11.61 -6.86
CA ALA A 85 1.04 -12.68 -6.25
C ALA A 85 -0.46 -12.35 -6.27
N LEU A 86 -0.84 -11.11 -5.95
CA LEU A 86 -2.22 -10.63 -5.97
C LEU A 86 -2.81 -10.64 -7.39
N GLU A 87 -2.07 -10.19 -8.39
CA GLU A 87 -2.48 -10.21 -9.80
C GLU A 87 -2.82 -11.64 -10.25
N ARG A 88 -1.97 -12.61 -9.90
CA ARG A 88 -2.20 -14.02 -10.23
C ARG A 88 -3.49 -14.56 -9.60
N VAL A 89 -3.81 -14.15 -8.38
CA VAL A 89 -5.08 -14.48 -7.72
C VAL A 89 -6.27 -13.79 -8.37
N GLN A 90 -6.13 -12.54 -8.82
CA GLN A 90 -7.20 -11.82 -9.53
C GLN A 90 -7.57 -12.49 -10.86
N VAL A 91 -6.58 -13.03 -11.57
CA VAL A 91 -6.77 -13.72 -12.86
C VAL A 91 -7.37 -15.13 -12.68
N LEU A 92 -6.87 -15.89 -11.71
CA LEU A 92 -7.22 -17.31 -11.57
C LEU A 92 -8.37 -17.58 -10.60
N GLY A 93 -8.57 -16.68 -9.62
CA GLY A 93 -9.49 -16.87 -8.53
C GLY A 93 -10.97 -16.75 -8.94
N PRO A 94 -11.88 -17.37 -8.18
CA PRO A 94 -13.30 -17.04 -8.28
C PRO A 94 -13.53 -15.56 -7.93
N GLU A 95 -14.63 -14.99 -8.41
CA GLU A 95 -14.94 -13.55 -8.27
C GLU A 95 -14.80 -13.03 -6.82
N SER A 96 -15.24 -13.81 -5.82
CA SER A 96 -15.12 -13.45 -4.41
C SER A 96 -13.66 -13.28 -3.97
N VAL A 97 -12.77 -14.17 -4.39
CA VAL A 97 -11.34 -14.14 -4.07
C VAL A 97 -10.63 -13.03 -4.83
N SER A 98 -11.01 -12.78 -6.08
CA SER A 98 -10.49 -11.66 -6.87
C SER A 98 -10.81 -10.30 -6.23
N LYS A 99 -12.04 -10.10 -5.73
CA LYS A 99 -12.42 -8.89 -4.97
C LYS A 99 -11.60 -8.70 -3.70
N THR A 100 -11.29 -9.77 -2.99
CA THR A 100 -10.40 -9.72 -1.82
C THR A 100 -8.98 -9.32 -2.22
N ALA A 101 -8.45 -9.90 -3.31
CA ALA A 101 -7.12 -9.54 -3.82
C ALA A 101 -7.02 -8.06 -4.23
N ILE A 102 -8.05 -7.51 -4.87
CA ILE A 102 -8.13 -6.06 -5.16
C ILE A 102 -8.12 -5.23 -3.87
N SER A 103 -8.81 -5.68 -2.82
CA SER A 103 -8.83 -4.97 -1.54
C SER A 103 -7.46 -4.96 -0.86
N LEU A 104 -6.72 -6.07 -0.96
CA LEU A 104 -5.34 -6.18 -0.48
C LEU A 104 -4.39 -5.28 -1.28
N GLU A 105 -4.52 -5.25 -2.60
CA GLU A 105 -3.74 -4.35 -3.47
C GLU A 105 -3.98 -2.87 -3.11
N ASN A 106 -5.24 -2.48 -2.95
CA ASN A 106 -5.60 -1.12 -2.53
C ASN A 106 -5.01 -0.76 -1.17
N ALA A 107 -4.94 -1.71 -0.23
CA ALA A 107 -4.31 -1.49 1.07
C ALA A 107 -2.81 -1.18 0.93
N LEU A 108 -2.07 -1.93 0.10
CA LEU A 108 -0.65 -1.64 -0.17
C LEU A 108 -0.48 -0.26 -0.81
N HIS A 109 -1.31 0.06 -1.81
CA HIS A 109 -1.31 1.39 -2.44
C HIS A 109 -1.58 2.53 -1.45
N LEU A 110 -2.51 2.35 -0.52
CA LEU A 110 -2.80 3.35 0.51
C LEU A 110 -1.61 3.55 1.46
N MET A 111 -0.93 2.48 1.86
CA MET A 111 0.27 2.57 2.71
C MET A 111 1.42 3.28 1.98
N CYS A 112 1.67 2.96 0.71
CA CYS A 112 2.64 3.69 -0.11
C CYS A 112 2.24 5.16 -0.28
N GLY A 113 0.95 5.44 -0.48
CA GLY A 113 0.40 6.79 -0.57
C GLY A 113 0.64 7.60 0.71
N ALA A 114 0.48 6.98 1.88
CA ALA A 114 0.75 7.61 3.17
C ALA A 114 2.23 7.99 3.32
N ILE A 115 3.16 7.12 2.92
CA ILE A 115 4.60 7.44 2.89
C ILE A 115 4.87 8.59 1.91
N ARG A 116 4.30 8.54 0.69
CA ARG A 116 4.50 9.57 -0.35
C ARG A 116 3.99 10.95 0.06
N ALA A 117 2.82 11.01 0.72
CA ALA A 117 2.27 12.25 1.24
C ALA A 117 3.21 12.90 2.26
N ARG A 118 4.00 12.10 2.97
CA ARG A 118 5.01 12.56 3.91
C ARG A 118 6.33 12.96 3.25
N THR A 119 6.65 12.46 2.06
CA THR A 119 7.88 12.86 1.36
C THR A 119 7.72 14.10 0.46
N GLY A 120 6.53 14.72 0.40
CA GLY A 120 6.09 15.50 -0.78
C GLY A 120 5.83 17.00 -0.67
N THR A 121 5.88 17.66 0.49
CA THR A 121 5.60 19.12 0.57
C THR A 121 6.83 19.98 0.85
N ARG A 122 6.84 21.18 0.25
CA ARG A 122 7.92 22.20 0.34
C ARG A 122 8.00 22.88 1.72
N GLU A 123 6.91 22.81 2.47
CA GLU A 123 6.82 23.16 3.88
C GLU A 123 6.71 21.83 4.64
N TRP A 124 7.78 21.42 5.32
CA TRP A 124 7.82 20.15 6.05
C TRP A 124 8.38 20.32 7.48
N PRO A 125 7.67 19.86 8.54
CA PRO A 125 6.24 19.56 8.61
C PRO A 125 5.49 20.44 9.62
N ASP A 126 4.24 20.76 9.28
CA ASP A 126 3.21 21.10 10.27
C ASP A 126 2.70 19.81 10.93
N TYR A 127 3.29 19.48 12.08
CA TYR A 127 2.89 18.35 12.92
C TYR A 127 1.47 18.49 13.51
N ALA A 128 0.84 19.66 13.44
CA ALA A 128 -0.46 19.90 14.07
C ALA A 128 -1.64 19.44 13.19
N GLY A 129 -1.47 19.41 11.87
CA GLY A 129 -2.53 19.05 10.92
C GLY A 129 -2.73 17.54 10.70
N PHE A 130 -1.81 16.71 11.19
CA PHE A 130 -1.88 15.26 11.01
C PHE A 130 -1.78 14.59 12.38
N SER A 131 -2.90 14.54 13.11
CA SER A 131 -2.99 13.70 14.29
C SER A 131 -2.70 12.25 13.89
N GLU A 132 -2.16 11.50 14.85
CA GLU A 132 -1.97 10.05 14.76
C GLU A 132 -3.22 9.30 14.23
N ASP A 133 -4.40 9.93 14.30
CA ASP A 133 -5.68 9.36 13.92
C ASP A 133 -5.78 8.99 12.45
N ARG A 134 -5.19 9.71 11.48
CA ARG A 134 -5.49 9.42 10.06
C ARG A 134 -4.75 8.16 9.55
N THR A 135 -3.48 7.98 9.88
CA THR A 135 -2.74 6.77 9.50
C THR A 135 -3.11 5.57 10.37
N ARG A 136 -3.36 5.80 11.66
CA ARG A 136 -3.89 4.75 12.56
C ARG A 136 -5.29 4.33 12.13
N SER A 137 -6.17 5.26 11.75
CA SER A 137 -7.50 4.97 11.21
C SER A 137 -7.45 4.25 9.87
N VAL A 138 -6.57 4.64 8.94
CA VAL A 138 -6.38 3.90 7.68
C VAL A 138 -5.82 2.50 7.95
N MET A 139 -4.85 2.35 8.84
CA MET A 139 -4.31 1.03 9.21
C MET A 139 -5.34 0.17 9.95
N ASP A 140 -6.11 0.73 10.87
CA ASP A 140 -7.17 0.03 11.60
C ASP A 140 -8.36 -0.29 10.69
N ALA A 141 -8.67 0.55 9.71
CA ALA A 141 -9.70 0.27 8.71
C ALA A 141 -9.25 -0.81 7.72
N VAL A 142 -7.99 -0.77 7.28
CA VAL A 142 -7.39 -1.79 6.40
C VAL A 142 -7.28 -3.12 7.13
N LEU A 143 -6.65 -3.14 8.31
CA LEU A 143 -6.41 -4.37 9.08
C LEU A 143 -7.67 -4.87 9.79
N GLY A 144 -8.56 -3.96 10.21
CA GLY A 144 -9.87 -4.28 10.78
C GLY A 144 -10.85 -4.78 9.72
N GLY A 145 -10.88 -4.16 8.53
CA GLY A 145 -11.68 -4.62 7.38
C GLY A 145 -11.24 -5.98 6.84
N LEU A 146 -9.92 -6.23 6.84
CA LEU A 146 -9.35 -7.54 6.53
C LEU A 146 -9.74 -8.63 7.54
N ARG A 147 -9.92 -8.27 8.83
CA ARG A 147 -10.37 -9.19 9.88
C ARG A 147 -11.87 -9.48 9.83
N THR A 148 -12.69 -8.54 9.35
CA THR A 148 -14.16 -8.68 9.31
C THR A 148 -14.68 -9.16 7.95
N GLY A 149 -13.83 -9.28 6.92
CA GLY A 149 -14.23 -9.67 5.58
C GLY A 149 -14.96 -8.57 4.79
N CYS A 150 -14.97 -7.35 5.32
CA CYS A 150 -15.53 -6.18 4.67
C CYS A 150 -14.37 -5.27 4.22
N GLY A 151 -14.02 -5.33 2.93
CA GLY A 151 -13.12 -4.33 2.34
C GLY A 151 -13.67 -2.90 2.53
N PRO A 152 -12.84 -1.87 2.31
CA PRO A 152 -13.25 -0.49 2.54
C PRO A 152 -14.33 -0.11 1.52
N VAL A 153 -15.60 -0.27 1.92
CA VAL A 153 -16.75 0.26 1.22
C VAL A 153 -16.69 1.78 1.38
N GLY A 154 -16.62 2.46 0.23
CA GLY A 154 -16.36 3.88 0.11
C GLY A 154 -17.11 4.76 1.10
N SER A 155 -16.35 5.61 1.79
CA SER A 155 -16.84 6.89 2.30
C SER A 155 -15.64 7.83 2.51
N LEU A 156 -15.04 8.24 1.40
CA LEU A 156 -14.24 9.47 1.33
C LEU A 156 -14.68 10.24 0.07
N THR A 157 -15.99 10.41 -0.10
CA THR A 157 -16.53 11.39 -1.03
C THR A 157 -16.75 12.69 -0.31
N SER A 158 -15.90 13.67 -0.65
CA SER A 158 -16.16 15.11 -0.71
C SER A 158 -16.90 15.76 0.46
N GLU A 159 -16.15 16.46 1.30
CA GLU A 159 -16.67 17.67 1.93
C GLU A 159 -15.55 18.71 2.06
N THR A 160 -15.32 19.45 0.97
CA THR A 160 -14.77 20.81 1.06
C THR A 160 -15.89 21.75 0.63
N ALA A 161 -16.78 22.04 1.58
CA ALA A 161 -17.68 23.18 1.49
C ALA A 161 -16.84 24.45 1.60
N GLY A 162 -16.76 25.19 0.49
CA GLY A 162 -15.97 26.41 0.41
C GLY A 162 -16.35 27.23 -0.80
N GLN A 163 -17.62 27.60 -0.91
CA GLN A 163 -18.07 28.60 -1.87
C GLN A 163 -18.63 29.79 -1.11
N THR A 164 -17.72 30.70 -0.75
CA THR A 164 -18.03 32.07 -0.38
C THR A 164 -18.62 32.78 -1.59
N VAL A 165 -19.91 33.13 -1.51
CA VAL A 165 -20.47 34.25 -2.27
C VAL A 165 -20.66 35.37 -1.26
N GLN A 166 -19.97 36.48 -1.50
CA GLN A 166 -20.02 37.71 -0.73
C GLN A 166 -20.56 38.83 -1.64
N PRO A 167 -21.00 39.94 -1.03
CA PRO A 167 -22.39 40.29 -0.74
C PRO A 167 -23.22 40.76 -1.95
#